data_AF-A0A7L2I451-F1
#
_entry.id   AF-A0A7L2I451-F1
#
_cell.length_a   1.000
_cell.length_b   1.000
_cell.length_c   1.000
_cell.angle_alpha   90.00
_cell.angle_beta   90.00
_cell.angle_gamma   90.00
#
_symmetry.space_group_name_H-M   'P 1'
#
loop_
_entity.id
_entity.type
_entity.pdbx_description
1 polymer ?
#
loop_
_entity_poly.entity_id
_entity_poly.type
_entity_poly.pdbx_seq_one_letter_code
_entity_poly.pdbx_strand_id
1 'polypeptide(L)'
;TDYIEECAKSSPVDYFFYRETLNTSTSISDSGSIQWWLLLCLTCAWGVLYVCTIRGIETTGKAVYITSTLPYLVLTIFLIRGLTLKGSTNGIVYLFTPNVTELANPVTWLDAGAQVFYSFSLAFGGLISFSSYNSV
;
A
#
# COMPACT_ATOMS: atom_id res chain seq x y z
N THR A 1 -25.70 -7.51 -27.35
CA THR A 1 -25.61 -6.86 -26.03
C THR A 1 -24.44 -5.92 -26.13
N ASP A 2 -24.69 -4.62 -26.22
CA ASP A 2 -23.61 -3.65 -26.43
C ASP A 2 -22.82 -3.46 -25.14
N TYR A 3 -21.48 -3.51 -25.26
CA TYR A 3 -20.56 -3.25 -24.16
C TYR A 3 -20.59 -1.75 -23.80
N ILE A 4 -20.34 -1.44 -22.53
CA ILE A 4 -20.20 -0.05 -22.05
C ILE A 4 -18.98 0.56 -22.76
N GLU A 5 -19.18 1.69 -23.47
CA GLU A 5 -18.18 2.29 -24.35
C GLU A 5 -16.88 2.65 -23.60
N GLU A 6 -16.98 3.20 -22.39
CA GLU A 6 -15.82 3.55 -21.55
C GLU A 6 -15.01 2.30 -21.17
N CYS A 7 -15.68 1.23 -20.77
CA CYS A 7 -15.05 -0.05 -20.43
C CYS A 7 -14.40 -0.73 -21.65
N ALA A 8 -14.99 -0.56 -22.85
CA ALA A 8 -14.43 -1.07 -24.10
C ALA A 8 -13.19 -0.28 -24.56
N LYS A 9 -13.13 1.02 -24.26
CA LYS A 9 -11.97 1.88 -24.53
C LYS A 9 -10.84 1.68 -23.52
N SER A 10 -11.16 1.35 -22.27
CA SER A 10 -10.19 1.05 -21.20
C SER A 10 -10.00 -0.47 -21.00
N SER A 11 -9.44 -0.88 -19.86
CA SER A 11 -9.57 -2.25 -19.38
C SER A 11 -10.77 -2.40 -18.42
N PRO A 12 -11.33 -3.61 -18.28
CA PRO A 12 -12.36 -3.88 -17.27
C PRO A 12 -11.88 -3.62 -15.83
N VAL A 13 -10.58 -3.77 -15.57
CA VAL A 13 -9.96 -3.51 -14.25
C VAL A 13 -9.94 -2.01 -13.97
N ASP A 14 -9.57 -1.20 -14.97
CA ASP A 14 -9.59 0.26 -14.84
C ASP A 14 -11.01 0.77 -14.64
N TYR A 15 -11.97 0.26 -15.42
CA TYR A 15 -13.37 0.62 -15.27
C TYR A 15 -13.90 0.25 -13.87
N PHE A 16 -13.59 -0.96 -13.39
CA PHE A 16 -13.97 -1.38 -12.03
C PHE A 16 -13.36 -0.48 -10.95
N PHE A 17 -12.11 -0.07 -11.09
CA PHE A 17 -11.46 0.79 -10.10
C PHE A 17 -11.99 2.22 -10.13
N TYR A 18 -11.97 2.87 -11.30
CA TYR A 18 -12.30 4.29 -11.41
C TYR A 18 -13.81 4.57 -11.39
N ARG A 19 -14.62 3.68 -11.99
CA ARG A 19 -16.06 3.91 -12.15
C ARG A 19 -16.91 3.21 -11.09
N GLU A 20 -16.65 1.93 -10.82
CA GLU A 20 -17.45 1.17 -9.86
C GLU A 20 -16.98 1.36 -8.41
N THR A 21 -15.66 1.35 -8.16
CA THR A 21 -15.12 1.44 -6.79
C THR A 21 -15.03 2.87 -6.30
N LEU A 22 -14.34 3.74 -7.04
CA LEU A 22 -14.11 5.13 -6.66
C LEU A 22 -15.25 6.06 -7.06
N ASN A 23 -15.88 5.80 -8.21
CA ASN A 23 -16.82 6.70 -8.86
C ASN A 23 -16.26 8.13 -9.00
N THR A 24 -15.10 8.24 -9.67
CA THR A 24 -14.33 9.48 -9.76
C THR A 24 -15.06 10.59 -10.54
N SER A 25 -14.85 11.84 -10.13
CA SER A 25 -15.20 13.02 -10.91
C SER A 25 -14.09 13.40 -11.89
N THR A 26 -14.39 14.34 -12.79
CA THR A 26 -13.45 14.85 -13.81
C THR A 26 -12.42 15.83 -13.24
N SER A 27 -12.71 16.45 -12.10
CA SER A 27 -11.86 17.46 -11.47
C SER A 27 -11.99 17.41 -9.95
N ILE A 28 -10.92 17.75 -9.24
CA ILE A 28 -10.91 17.87 -7.78
C ILE A 28 -11.86 18.96 -7.25
N SER A 29 -12.18 19.96 -8.09
CA SER A 29 -13.13 21.02 -7.72
C SER A 29 -14.57 20.50 -7.65
N ASP A 30 -14.87 19.41 -8.35
CA ASP A 30 -16.19 18.80 -8.42
C ASP A 30 -16.27 17.67 -7.41
N SER A 31 -16.63 18.01 -6.18
CA SER A 31 -16.91 17.03 -5.13
C SER A 31 -18.34 16.52 -5.29
N GLY A 32 -18.49 15.21 -5.54
CA GLY A 32 -19.78 14.52 -5.58
C GLY A 32 -20.37 14.29 -4.19
N SER A 33 -21.25 13.29 -4.07
CA SER A 33 -21.79 12.84 -2.79
C SER A 33 -20.85 11.84 -2.09
N ILE A 34 -21.10 11.56 -0.81
CA ILE A 34 -20.41 10.51 -0.07
C ILE A 34 -20.79 9.15 -0.65
N GLN A 35 -19.80 8.39 -1.12
CA GLN A 35 -19.99 7.04 -1.62
C GLN A 35 -20.20 6.08 -0.44
N TRP A 36 -21.43 5.56 -0.27
CA TRP A 36 -21.83 4.84 0.95
C TRP A 36 -21.07 3.52 1.14
N TRP A 37 -20.68 2.82 0.05
CA TRP A 37 -19.88 1.60 0.14
C TRP A 37 -18.48 1.88 0.70
N LEU A 38 -17.83 2.97 0.28
CA LEU A 38 -16.54 3.40 0.84
C LEU A 38 -16.68 3.82 2.29
N LEU A 39 -17.78 4.48 2.67
CA LEU A 39 -18.06 4.85 4.05
C LEU A 39 -18.15 3.61 4.96
N LEU A 40 -18.81 2.54 4.49
CA LEU A 40 -18.87 1.27 5.22
C LEU A 40 -17.49 0.62 5.36
N CYS A 41 -16.69 0.58 4.28
CA CYS A 41 -15.32 0.07 4.32
C CYS A 41 -14.45 0.86 5.30
N LEU A 42 -14.56 2.19 5.30
CA LEU A 42 -13.82 3.07 6.20
C LEU A 42 -14.22 2.85 7.67
N THR A 43 -15.53 2.74 7.93
CA THR A 43 -16.04 2.47 9.28
C THR A 43 -15.56 1.10 9.79
N CYS A 44 -15.57 0.09 8.93
CA CYS A 44 -15.04 -1.23 9.24
C CYS A 44 -13.53 -1.17 9.55
N ALA A 45 -12.74 -0.48 8.74
CA ALA A 45 -11.29 -0.32 8.93
C ALA A 45 -10.96 0.34 10.28
N TRP A 46 -11.66 1.43 10.64
CA TRP A 46 -11.51 2.09 11.94
C TRP A 46 -11.96 1.20 13.11
N GLY A 47 -13.04 0.43 12.92
CA GLY A 47 -13.50 -0.54 13.92
C GLY A 47 -12.44 -1.61 14.21
N VAL A 48 -11.82 -2.17 13.16
CA VAL A 48 -10.72 -3.15 13.31
C VAL A 48 -9.52 -2.52 14.00
N LEU A 49 -9.09 -1.33 13.58
CA LEU A 49 -7.98 -0.60 14.20
C LEU A 49 -8.22 -0.43 15.71
N TYR A 50 -9.41 0.07 16.08
CA TYR A 50 -9.79 0.28 17.47
C TYR A 50 -9.71 -1.01 18.28
N VAL A 51 -10.25 -2.12 17.78
CA VAL A 51 -10.21 -3.43 18.46
C VAL A 51 -8.76 -3.89 18.68
N CYS A 52 -7.87 -3.69 17.71
CA CYS A 52 -6.46 -4.07 17.83
C CYS A 52 -5.67 -3.23 18.83
N THR A 53 -6.08 -1.98 19.09
CA THR A 53 -5.34 -1.03 19.94
C THR A 53 -6.02 -0.70 21.28
N ILE A 54 -7.21 -1.23 21.55
CA ILE A 54 -8.06 -0.83 22.69
C ILE A 54 -7.41 -0.94 24.07
N ARG A 55 -6.49 -1.90 24.30
CA ARG A 55 -5.71 -2.01 25.56
C ARG A 55 -4.24 -1.70 25.37
N GLY A 56 -3.90 -0.91 24.34
CA GLY A 56 -2.53 -0.54 24.04
C GLY A 56 -1.65 -1.76 23.75
N ILE A 57 -0.47 -1.81 24.36
CA ILE A 57 0.59 -2.77 24.00
C ILE A 57 0.21 -4.24 24.28
N GLU A 58 -0.69 -4.51 25.23
CA GLU A 58 -1.12 -5.86 25.55
C GLU A 58 -1.95 -6.50 24.42
N THR A 59 -2.90 -5.74 23.85
CA THR A 59 -3.71 -6.19 22.71
C THR A 59 -2.95 -6.07 21.40
N THR A 60 -2.21 -4.98 21.21
CA THR A 60 -1.44 -4.75 19.99
C THR A 60 -0.33 -5.79 19.83
N GLY A 61 0.36 -6.18 20.91
CA GLY A 61 1.37 -7.23 20.85
C GLY A 61 0.83 -8.56 20.32
N LYS A 62 -0.38 -8.96 20.75
CA LYS A 62 -1.05 -10.18 20.24
C LYS A 62 -1.42 -10.05 18.76
N ALA A 63 -1.94 -8.90 18.34
CA ALA A 63 -2.29 -8.63 16.95
C ALA A 63 -1.05 -8.58 16.02
N VAL A 64 0.07 -8.06 16.51
CA VAL A 64 1.34 -7.98 15.77
C VAL A 64 1.86 -9.36 15.40
N TYR A 65 1.71 -10.40 16.23
CA TYR A 65 2.18 -11.75 15.86
C TYR A 65 1.54 -12.26 14.56
N ILE A 66 0.25 -12.01 14.34
CA ILE A 66 -0.43 -12.42 13.11
C ILE A 66 -0.12 -11.45 11.97
N THR A 67 -0.28 -10.15 12.23
CA THR A 67 -0.17 -9.11 11.20
C THR A 67 1.26 -8.91 10.69
N SER A 68 2.28 -9.24 11.47
CA SER A 68 3.68 -9.22 11.01
C SER A 68 4.08 -10.49 10.27
N THR A 69 3.61 -11.67 10.69
CA THR A 69 4.04 -12.95 10.10
C THR A 69 3.33 -13.27 8.78
N LEU A 70 2.02 -12.98 8.69
CA LEU A 70 1.22 -13.29 7.51
C LEU A 70 1.74 -12.61 6.23
N PRO A 71 2.12 -11.32 6.22
CA PRO A 71 2.68 -10.68 5.04
C PRO A 71 3.94 -11.37 4.51
N TYR A 72 4.88 -11.80 5.38
CA TYR A 72 6.08 -12.51 4.94
C TYR A 72 5.75 -13.85 4.29
N LEU A 73 4.78 -14.59 4.84
CA LEU A 73 4.32 -15.84 4.25
C LEU A 73 3.68 -15.61 2.86
N VAL A 74 2.78 -14.64 2.75
CA VAL A 74 2.11 -14.32 1.47
C VAL A 74 3.12 -13.82 0.44
N LEU A 75 4.06 -12.94 0.82
CA LEU A 75 5.12 -12.46 -0.06
C LEU A 75 6.00 -13.60 -0.57
N THR A 76 6.31 -14.58 0.29
CA THR A 76 7.09 -15.75 -0.11
C THR A 76 6.34 -16.59 -1.15
N ILE A 77 5.04 -16.81 -0.96
CA ILE A 77 4.18 -17.51 -1.93
C ILE A 77 4.13 -16.74 -3.25
N PHE A 78 3.93 -15.42 -3.20
CA PHE A 78 3.90 -14.56 -4.37
C PHE A 78 5.24 -14.50 -5.10
N LEU A 79 6.36 -14.54 -4.38
CA LEU A 79 7.69 -14.61 -4.98
C LEU A 79 7.85 -15.90 -5.78
N ILE A 80 7.54 -17.06 -5.18
CA ILE A 80 7.62 -18.35 -5.87
C ILE A 80 6.71 -18.34 -7.10
N ARG A 81 5.45 -17.89 -6.94
CA ARG A 81 4.50 -17.83 -8.06
C ARG A 81 4.99 -16.89 -9.15
N GLY A 82 5.43 -15.68 -8.80
CA GLY A 82 5.92 -14.66 -9.72
C GLY A 82 7.11 -15.15 -10.55
N LEU A 83 8.06 -15.85 -9.91
CA LEU A 83 9.22 -16.41 -10.60
C LEU A 83 8.85 -17.53 -11.57
N THR A 84 7.83 -18.33 -11.27
CA THR A 84 7.35 -19.42 -12.17
C THR A 84 6.55 -18.95 -13.38
N LEU A 85 6.15 -17.68 -13.44
CA LEU A 85 5.40 -17.14 -14.58
C LEU A 85 6.31 -16.85 -15.78
N LYS A 86 5.76 -17.02 -16.99
CA LYS A 86 6.47 -16.70 -18.22
C LYS A 86 6.77 -15.20 -18.28
N GLY A 87 8.03 -14.85 -18.57
CA GLY A 87 8.47 -13.45 -18.66
C GLY A 87 8.92 -12.82 -17.34
N SER A 88 8.98 -13.58 -16.24
CA SER A 88 9.44 -13.09 -14.92
C SER A 88 10.85 -12.51 -14.97
N THR A 89 11.75 -13.12 -15.74
CA THR A 89 13.14 -12.69 -15.90
C THR A 89 13.26 -11.31 -16.54
N ASN A 90 12.35 -10.92 -17.44
CA ASN A 90 12.41 -9.62 -18.11
C ASN A 90 12.20 -8.47 -17.12
N GLY A 91 11.26 -8.62 -16.18
CA GLY A 91 11.03 -7.64 -15.14
C GLY A 91 12.21 -7.51 -14.17
N ILE A 92 12.87 -8.63 -13.83
CA ILE A 92 14.05 -8.64 -12.97
C ILE A 92 15.23 -7.93 -13.66
N VAL A 93 15.49 -8.24 -14.93
CA VAL A 93 16.56 -7.57 -15.69
C VAL A 93 16.28 -6.07 -15.79
N TYR A 94 15.04 -5.67 -16.07
CA TYR A 94 14.67 -4.26 -16.10
C TYR A 94 14.93 -3.57 -14.76
N LEU A 95 14.53 -4.18 -13.63
CA LEU A 95 14.74 -3.62 -12.29
C LEU A 95 16.21 -3.40 -11.95
N PHE A 96 17.09 -4.32 -12.36
CA PHE A 96 18.52 -4.29 -12.02
C PHE A 96 19.41 -3.67 -13.10
N THR A 97 18.85 -3.13 -14.19
CA THR A 97 19.64 -2.41 -15.21
C THR A 97 19.84 -0.96 -14.73
N PRO A 98 21.05 -0.57 -14.31
CA PRO A 98 21.26 0.75 -13.73
C PRO A 98 21.30 1.83 -14.81
N ASN A 99 20.63 2.96 -14.56
CA ASN A 99 20.83 4.18 -15.34
C ASN A 99 21.72 5.16 -14.58
N VAL A 100 23.00 5.23 -14.95
CA VAL A 100 24.00 6.05 -14.25
C VAL A 100 23.76 7.56 -14.39
N THR A 101 23.01 8.02 -15.39
CA THR A 101 22.71 9.45 -15.54
C THR A 101 21.80 9.96 -14.43
N GLU A 102 20.93 9.10 -13.89
CA GLU A 102 20.01 9.47 -12.79
C GLU A 102 20.74 9.76 -11.48
N LEU A 103 21.97 9.28 -11.31
CA LEU A 103 22.77 9.56 -10.12
C LEU A 103 23.20 11.03 -10.02
N ALA A 104 23.27 11.73 -11.15
CA ALA A 104 23.57 13.17 -11.19
C ALA A 104 22.34 14.04 -10.91
N ASN A 105 21.13 13.47 -10.91
CA ASN A 105 19.90 14.20 -10.65
C ASN A 105 19.68 14.37 -9.13
N PRO A 106 19.60 15.60 -8.60
CA PRO A 106 19.40 15.82 -7.16
C PRO A 106 18.05 15.31 -6.64
N VAL A 107 17.03 15.22 -7.50
CA VAL A 107 15.70 14.71 -7.11
C VAL A 107 15.78 13.24 -6.71
N THR A 108 16.57 12.44 -7.42
CA THR A 108 16.81 11.01 -7.10
C THR A 108 17.30 10.83 -5.66
N TRP A 109 18.19 11.71 -5.19
CA TRP A 109 18.72 11.65 -3.82
C TRP A 109 17.72 12.15 -2.78
N LEU A 110 16.93 13.16 -3.13
CA LEU A 110 15.86 13.66 -2.28
C LEU A 110 14.81 12.56 -2.04
N ASP A 111 14.36 11.90 -3.10
CA ASP A 111 13.37 10.83 -3.04
C ASP A 111 13.93 9.61 -2.28
N ALA A 112 15.17 9.20 -2.57
CA ALA A 112 15.82 8.10 -1.86
C ALA A 112 15.98 8.41 -0.36
N GLY A 113 16.36 9.64 -0.01
CA GLY A 113 16.45 10.10 1.38
C GLY A 113 15.09 10.05 2.06
N ALA A 114 14.06 10.66 1.48
CA ALA A 114 12.69 10.66 2.00
C ALA A 114 12.16 9.23 2.21
N GLN A 115 12.45 8.33 1.27
CA GLN A 115 12.07 6.92 1.35
C GLN A 115 12.71 6.22 2.57
N VAL A 116 13.96 6.52 2.91
CA VAL A 116 14.62 5.95 4.11
C VAL A 116 13.90 6.40 5.38
N PHE A 117 13.63 7.71 5.53
CA PHE A 117 12.92 8.22 6.71
C PHE A 117 11.52 7.61 6.84
N TYR A 118 10.79 7.48 5.73
CA TYR A 118 9.45 6.89 5.72
C TYR A 118 9.47 5.38 6.01
N SER A 119 10.39 4.63 5.39
CA SER A 119 10.49 3.17 5.55
C SER A 119 10.79 2.75 6.99
N PHE A 120 11.62 3.53 7.70
CA PHE A 120 11.93 3.29 9.11
C PHE A 120 10.96 3.99 10.08
N SER A 121 10.02 4.78 9.57
CA SER A 121 9.13 5.63 10.39
C SER A 121 9.90 6.51 11.40
N LEU A 122 11.02 7.08 10.96
CA LEU A 122 11.82 8.01 11.77
C LEU A 122 11.09 9.34 11.97
N ALA A 123 11.37 10.02 13.09
CA ALA A 123 10.74 11.28 13.48
C ALA A 123 9.23 11.24 13.81
N PHE A 124 8.60 10.06 13.84
CA PHE A 124 7.19 9.89 14.24
C PHE A 124 6.98 9.64 15.74
N GLY A 125 8.05 9.44 16.53
CA GLY A 125 7.99 9.21 17.98
C GLY A 125 7.54 7.81 18.43
N GLY A 126 6.88 7.03 17.57
CA GLY A 126 6.38 5.68 17.90
C GLY A 126 7.47 4.70 18.36
N LEU A 127 8.64 4.70 17.70
CA LEU A 127 9.77 3.86 18.10
C LEU A 127 10.32 4.22 19.48
N ILE A 128 10.36 5.51 19.81
CA ILE A 128 10.79 5.99 21.13
C ILE A 128 9.80 5.48 22.19
N SER A 129 8.49 5.64 21.96
CA SER A 129 7.45 5.13 22.84
C SER A 129 7.56 3.62 23.03
N PHE A 130 7.71 2.83 21.96
CA PHE A 130 7.87 1.38 22.08
C PHE A 130 9.14 0.97 22.84
N SER A 131 10.27 1.64 22.59
CA SER A 131 11.53 1.34 23.28
C SER A 131 11.47 1.60 24.79
N SER A 132 10.64 2.56 25.23
CA SER A 132 10.51 2.95 26.64
C SER A 132 9.89 1.88 27.54
N TYR A 133 9.24 0.86 26.95
CA TYR A 133 8.66 -0.26 27.69
C TYR A 133 9.64 -1.42 27.93
N ASN A 134 10.85 -1.36 27.38
CA ASN A 134 11.86 -2.41 27.57
C ASN A 134 12.54 -2.29 28.94
N SER A 135 12.92 -3.42 29.54
CA SER A 135 13.72 -3.41 30.77
C SER A 135 15.10 -2.80 30.51
N VAL A 136 15.53 -1.91 31.39
CA VAL A 136 16.93 -1.43 31.49
C VAL A 136 17.83 -2.48 32.12
#